data_AF-A0A370NG91-F1
#
_entry.id   AF-A0A370NG91-F1
#
_cell.length_a   1.000
_cell.length_b   1.000
_cell.length_c   1.000
_cell.angle_alpha   90.00
_cell.angle_beta   90.00
_cell.angle_gamma   90.00
#
_symmetry.space_group_name_H-M   'P 1'
#
loop_
_entity.id
_entity.type
_entity.pdbx_description
1 polymer ?
#
loop_
_entity_poly.entity_id
_entity_poly.type
_entity_poly.pdbx_seq_one_letter_code
_entity_poly.pdbx_strand_id
1 'polypeptide(L)'
;MLKLTLAFIQILIGFYWAGDMARQNPKINDFVAHLEDGYGSFNDRLKDIKVIEGLAALRKLYGYIAAISFVLFFVLPILVGANRLLAGFISTVGMASVFGWFSIKWCMDHKKAVAEVGSQAGLLIFGPVILGAFDLLMGTRFMTILWESLSRIPAPAGFHIPYLTNPIAIGGCLSLLFAVFLAVYYLIAWVLTVPAAFFSAVLVLLPVAVARMVHTVAPRKAFVGFTLVLFTIATLCLVWL
;
A
#
# COMPACT_ATOMS: atom_id res chain seq x y z
N MET A 1 -19.44 -16.45 -22.72
CA MET A 1 -19.22 -14.99 -22.66
C MET A 1 -17.76 -14.63 -22.93
N LEU A 2 -16.80 -15.09 -22.10
CA LEU A 2 -15.37 -14.76 -22.26
C LEU A 2 -14.75 -15.13 -23.64
N LYS A 3 -15.00 -16.34 -24.16
CA LYS A 3 -14.54 -16.76 -25.51
C LYS A 3 -15.01 -15.80 -26.61
N LEU A 4 -16.26 -15.33 -26.50
CA LEU A 4 -16.88 -14.47 -27.51
C LEU A 4 -16.26 -13.06 -27.47
N THR A 5 -15.95 -12.56 -26.27
CA THR A 5 -15.21 -11.30 -26.10
C THR A 5 -13.78 -11.39 -26.65
N LEU A 6 -13.07 -12.49 -26.38
CA LEU A 6 -11.71 -12.70 -26.89
C LEU A 6 -11.68 -12.80 -28.43
N ALA A 7 -12.63 -13.54 -29.01
CA ALA A 7 -12.77 -13.64 -30.47
C ALA A 7 -13.10 -12.29 -31.11
N PHE A 8 -13.97 -11.48 -30.48
CA PHE A 8 -14.28 -10.13 -30.96
C PHE A 8 -13.05 -9.22 -30.94
N ILE A 9 -12.24 -9.27 -29.88
CA ILE A 9 -10.98 -8.52 -29.80
C ILE A 9 -10.02 -8.94 -30.92
N GLN A 10 -9.88 -10.24 -31.20
CA GLN A 10 -9.04 -10.73 -32.31
C GLN A 10 -9.53 -10.23 -33.67
N ILE A 11 -10.84 -10.21 -33.91
CA ILE A 11 -11.42 -9.68 -35.14
C ILE A 11 -11.08 -8.19 -35.31
N LEU A 12 -11.24 -7.38 -34.25
CA LEU A 12 -10.88 -5.97 -34.28
C LEU A 12 -9.39 -5.75 -34.57
N ILE A 13 -8.51 -6.55 -33.98
CA ILE A 13 -7.07 -6.50 -34.26
C ILE A 13 -6.79 -6.89 -35.71
N GLY A 14 -7.47 -7.93 -36.23
CA GLY A 14 -7.37 -8.34 -37.63
C GLY A 14 -7.79 -7.22 -38.60
N PHE A 15 -8.88 -6.51 -38.30
CA PHE A 15 -9.29 -5.33 -39.06
C PHE A 15 -8.25 -4.21 -39.03
N TYR A 16 -7.62 -3.98 -37.88
CA TYR A 16 -6.54 -3.02 -37.75
C TYR A 16 -5.31 -3.42 -38.59
N TRP A 17 -4.94 -4.70 -38.62
CA TRP A 17 -3.84 -5.20 -39.45
C TRP A 17 -4.15 -5.23 -40.94
N ALA A 18 -5.41 -5.40 -41.33
CA ALA A 18 -5.90 -5.23 -42.70
C ALA A 18 -5.94 -3.73 -43.14
N GLY A 19 -5.06 -2.92 -42.55
CA GLY A 19 -5.11 -1.45 -42.49
C GLY A 19 -5.29 -0.75 -43.85
N ASP A 20 -4.79 -1.30 -44.95
CA ASP A 20 -4.96 -0.72 -46.28
C ASP A 20 -6.41 -0.74 -46.80
N MET A 21 -7.25 -1.68 -46.34
CA MET A 21 -8.69 -1.68 -46.66
C MET A 21 -9.48 -0.83 -45.68
N ALA A 22 -9.12 -0.83 -44.38
CA ALA A 22 -9.85 -0.10 -43.35
C ALA A 22 -9.59 1.43 -43.41
N ARG A 23 -8.37 1.85 -43.79
CA ARG A 23 -7.96 3.26 -43.87
C ARG A 23 -8.41 3.98 -45.15
N GLN A 24 -9.11 3.29 -46.06
CA GLN A 24 -9.71 3.93 -47.24
C GLN A 24 -10.79 4.95 -46.87
N ASN A 25 -11.42 4.77 -45.70
CA ASN A 25 -12.36 5.75 -45.17
C ASN A 25 -11.59 6.80 -44.34
N PRO A 26 -11.62 8.09 -44.72
CA PRO A 26 -10.86 9.14 -44.03
C PRO A 26 -11.21 9.27 -42.55
N LYS A 27 -12.49 9.06 -42.17
CA LYS A 27 -12.91 9.10 -40.76
C LYS A 27 -12.29 7.97 -39.93
N ILE A 28 -12.13 6.79 -40.51
CA ILE A 28 -11.51 5.64 -39.85
C ILE A 28 -9.99 5.87 -39.76
N ASN A 29 -9.38 6.41 -40.82
CA ASN A 29 -7.97 6.74 -40.80
C ASN A 29 -7.62 7.77 -39.72
N ASP A 30 -8.40 8.85 -39.61
CA ASP A 30 -8.20 9.88 -38.58
C ASP A 30 -8.36 9.30 -37.17
N PHE A 31 -9.37 8.45 -36.96
CA PHE A 31 -9.58 7.77 -35.69
C PHE A 31 -8.41 6.83 -35.32
N VAL A 32 -7.95 6.02 -36.27
CA VAL A 32 -6.82 5.10 -36.06
C VAL A 32 -5.53 5.88 -35.82
N ALA A 33 -5.26 6.95 -36.57
CA ALA A 33 -4.10 7.81 -36.36
C ALA A 33 -4.11 8.45 -34.96
N HIS A 34 -5.26 8.98 -34.53
CA HIS A 34 -5.40 9.55 -33.19
C HIS A 34 -5.17 8.52 -32.08
N LEU A 35 -5.63 7.27 -32.26
CA LEU A 35 -5.35 6.18 -31.34
C LEU A 35 -3.88 5.78 -31.33
N GLU A 36 -3.23 5.69 -32.49
CA GLU A 36 -1.81 5.35 -32.64
C GLU A 36 -0.93 6.39 -31.95
N ASP A 37 -1.17 7.67 -32.19
CA ASP A 37 -0.42 8.79 -31.62
C ASP A 37 -0.68 8.93 -30.11
N GLY A 38 -1.95 8.81 -29.69
CA GLY A 38 -2.36 8.84 -28.29
C GLY A 38 -1.68 7.72 -27.50
N TYR A 39 -1.74 6.48 -28.00
CA TYR A 39 -1.10 5.34 -27.37
C TYR A 39 0.43 5.44 -27.39
N GLY A 40 1.03 5.88 -28.51
CA GLY A 40 2.48 6.07 -28.63
C GLY A 40 3.01 7.02 -27.55
N SER A 41 2.39 8.20 -27.43
CA SER A 41 2.77 9.19 -26.41
C SER A 41 2.62 8.65 -24.97
N PHE A 42 1.59 7.83 -24.72
CA PHE A 42 1.35 7.22 -23.42
C PHE A 42 2.39 6.12 -23.10
N ASN A 43 2.70 5.27 -24.09
CA ASN A 43 3.67 4.19 -23.94
C ASN A 43 5.09 4.73 -23.68
N ASP A 44 5.48 5.79 -24.38
CA ASP A 44 6.79 6.43 -24.18
C ASP A 44 6.91 7.02 -22.77
N ARG A 45 5.85 7.67 -22.27
CA ARG A 45 5.80 8.14 -20.87
C ARG A 45 5.92 6.99 -19.88
N LEU A 46 5.20 5.89 -20.08
CA LEU A 46 5.24 4.73 -19.19
C LEU A 46 6.60 4.04 -19.16
N LYS A 47 7.27 3.92 -20.31
CA LYS A 47 8.58 3.27 -20.45
C LYS A 47 9.64 3.93 -19.56
N ASP A 48 9.60 5.27 -19.50
CA ASP A 48 10.60 6.10 -18.84
C ASP A 48 10.32 6.35 -17.36
N ILE A 49 9.13 5.99 -16.86
CA ILE A 49 8.79 6.12 -15.44
C ILE A 49 9.72 5.25 -14.58
N LYS A 50 10.32 5.89 -13.57
CA LYS A 50 11.04 5.18 -12.51
C LYS A 50 10.03 4.59 -11.52
N VAL A 51 10.30 3.38 -11.02
CA VAL A 51 9.42 2.69 -10.05
C VAL A 51 9.14 3.55 -8.82
N ILE A 52 10.13 4.34 -8.37
CA ILE A 52 10.01 5.27 -7.23
C ILE A 52 8.95 6.35 -7.51
N GLU A 53 8.92 6.90 -8.72
CA GLU A 53 7.94 7.92 -9.12
C GLU A 53 6.53 7.33 -9.23
N GLY A 54 6.43 6.11 -9.80
CA GLY A 54 5.17 5.38 -9.85
C GLY A 54 4.62 5.01 -8.48
N LEU A 55 5.48 4.56 -7.55
CA LEU A 55 5.11 4.32 -6.15
C LEU A 55 4.69 5.60 -5.44
N ALA A 56 5.37 6.73 -5.69
CA ALA A 56 4.97 8.02 -5.12
C ALA A 56 3.60 8.48 -5.61
N ALA A 57 3.27 8.25 -6.89
CA ALA A 57 1.96 8.51 -7.45
C ALA A 57 0.89 7.57 -6.86
N LEU A 58 1.18 6.27 -6.79
CA LEU A 58 0.28 5.27 -6.22
C LEU A 58 0.01 5.54 -4.73
N ARG A 59 1.01 5.99 -3.98
CA ARG A 59 0.85 6.47 -2.61
C ARG A 59 -0.18 7.60 -2.54
N LYS A 60 -0.09 8.62 -3.40
CA LYS A 60 -1.08 9.71 -3.43
C LYS A 60 -2.49 9.18 -3.74
N LEU A 61 -2.61 8.28 -4.71
CA LEU A 61 -3.87 7.66 -5.08
C LEU A 61 -4.51 6.92 -3.90
N TYR A 62 -3.74 6.08 -3.19
CA TYR A 62 -4.21 5.41 -1.97
C TYR A 62 -4.63 6.41 -0.90
N GLY A 63 -3.90 7.52 -0.73
CA GLY A 63 -4.29 8.59 0.19
C GLY A 63 -5.64 9.22 -0.17
N TYR A 64 -5.87 9.51 -1.45
CA TYR A 64 -7.15 10.04 -1.92
C TYR A 64 -8.29 9.05 -1.74
N ILE A 65 -8.09 7.78 -2.10
CA ILE A 65 -9.12 6.75 -1.92
C ILE A 65 -9.45 6.60 -0.43
N ALA A 66 -8.45 6.54 0.44
CA ALA A 66 -8.65 6.47 1.89
C ALA A 66 -9.48 7.66 2.42
N ALA A 67 -9.15 8.88 1.99
CA ALA A 67 -9.88 10.08 2.40
C ALA A 67 -11.33 10.06 1.89
N ILE A 68 -11.55 9.71 0.63
CA ILE A 68 -12.89 9.61 0.03
C ILE A 68 -13.70 8.52 0.74
N SER A 69 -13.13 7.33 0.94
CA SER A 69 -13.78 6.23 1.66
C SER A 69 -14.16 6.64 3.08
N PHE A 70 -13.29 7.37 3.78
CA PHE A 70 -13.59 7.87 5.12
C PHE A 70 -14.80 8.82 5.11
N VAL A 71 -14.82 9.81 4.21
CA VAL A 71 -15.96 10.75 4.08
C VAL A 71 -17.23 9.99 3.71
N LEU A 72 -17.17 9.11 2.72
CA LEU A 72 -18.31 8.32 2.26
C LEU A 72 -18.87 7.42 3.36
N PHE A 73 -18.02 6.86 4.23
CA PHE A 73 -18.46 6.00 5.33
C PHE A 73 -19.44 6.72 6.27
N PHE A 74 -19.24 8.03 6.51
CA PHE A 74 -20.13 8.83 7.36
C PHE A 74 -21.32 9.45 6.61
N VAL A 75 -21.11 9.84 5.35
CA VAL A 75 -22.13 10.58 4.58
C VAL A 75 -23.19 9.64 3.98
N LEU A 76 -22.79 8.47 3.46
CA LEU A 76 -23.73 7.56 2.77
C LEU A 76 -24.88 7.05 3.65
N PRO A 77 -24.67 6.70 4.93
CA PRO A 77 -25.76 6.30 5.80
C PRO A 77 -26.85 7.38 5.96
N ILE A 78 -26.47 8.66 5.85
CA ILE A 78 -27.39 9.81 5.95
C ILE A 78 -28.21 9.95 4.67
N LEU A 79 -27.61 9.71 3.49
CA LEU A 79 -28.24 9.92 2.19
C LEU A 79 -29.12 8.75 1.72
N VAL A 80 -28.66 7.52 1.93
CA VAL A 80 -29.26 6.30 1.34
C VAL A 80 -29.80 5.35 2.42
N GLY A 81 -29.60 5.69 3.69
CA GLY A 81 -29.93 4.82 4.82
C GLY A 81 -28.79 3.85 5.18
N ALA A 82 -28.84 3.31 6.39
CA ALA A 82 -27.82 2.42 6.91
C ALA A 82 -27.83 1.06 6.18
N ASN A 83 -26.82 0.82 5.35
CA ASN A 83 -26.61 -0.47 4.68
C ASN A 83 -25.27 -1.08 5.12
N ARG A 84 -25.35 -2.22 5.82
CA ARG A 84 -24.17 -2.92 6.37
C ARG A 84 -23.19 -3.40 5.30
N LEU A 85 -23.68 -3.84 4.14
CA LEU A 85 -22.82 -4.33 3.06
C LEU A 85 -22.05 -3.18 2.42
N LEU A 86 -22.73 -2.06 2.16
CA LEU A 86 -22.10 -0.86 1.61
C LEU A 86 -21.07 -0.26 2.58
N ALA A 87 -21.43 -0.17 3.87
CA ALA A 87 -20.51 0.28 4.91
C ALA A 87 -19.28 -0.63 5.01
N GLY A 88 -19.48 -1.96 4.99
CA GLY A 88 -18.39 -2.94 5.01
C GLY A 88 -17.48 -2.86 3.78
N PHE A 89 -18.05 -2.63 2.59
CA PHE A 89 -17.27 -2.42 1.38
C PHE A 89 -16.40 -1.16 1.47
N ILE A 90 -17.00 -0.03 1.85
CA ILE A 90 -16.29 1.25 1.97
C ILE A 90 -15.20 1.19 3.04
N SER A 91 -15.47 0.57 4.20
CA SER A 91 -14.48 0.41 5.25
C SER A 91 -13.31 -0.47 4.79
N THR A 92 -13.60 -1.55 4.06
CA THR A 92 -12.56 -2.46 3.55
C THR A 92 -11.68 -1.75 2.52
N VAL A 93 -12.28 -1.03 1.56
CA VAL A 93 -11.54 -0.23 0.57
C VAL A 93 -10.71 0.86 1.25
N GLY A 94 -11.29 1.54 2.25
CA GLY A 94 -10.60 2.55 3.04
C GLY A 94 -9.40 1.98 3.79
N MET A 95 -9.59 0.89 4.53
CA MET A 95 -8.52 0.20 5.27
C MET A 95 -7.41 -0.31 4.34
N ALA A 96 -7.78 -0.95 3.22
CA ALA A 96 -6.80 -1.42 2.24
C ALA A 96 -5.99 -0.25 1.66
N SER A 97 -6.64 0.88 1.39
CA SER A 97 -5.97 2.08 0.89
C SER A 97 -5.07 2.73 1.94
N VAL A 98 -5.50 2.84 3.19
CA VAL A 98 -4.65 3.32 4.30
C VAL A 98 -3.43 2.42 4.46
N PHE A 99 -3.63 1.10 4.41
CA PHE A 99 -2.55 0.14 4.55
C PHE A 99 -1.56 0.21 3.38
N GLY A 100 -2.05 0.32 2.14
CA GLY A 100 -1.19 0.54 0.96
C GLY A 100 -0.44 1.86 1.03
N TRP A 101 -1.10 2.95 1.44
CA TRP A 101 -0.47 4.26 1.65
C TRP A 101 0.64 4.19 2.70
N PHE A 102 0.33 3.61 3.87
CA PHE A 102 1.26 3.48 5.00
C PHE A 102 2.43 2.59 4.63
N SER A 103 2.18 1.47 3.95
CA SER A 103 3.21 0.52 3.51
C SER A 103 4.22 1.18 2.58
N ILE A 104 3.77 1.91 1.55
CA ILE A 104 4.66 2.63 0.64
C ILE A 104 5.42 3.73 1.39
N LYS A 105 4.73 4.50 2.24
CA LYS A 105 5.37 5.56 3.04
C LYS A 105 6.43 4.99 3.99
N TRP A 106 6.12 3.89 4.67
CA TRP A 106 7.02 3.22 5.59
C TRP A 106 8.28 2.74 4.88
N CYS A 107 8.14 2.08 3.73
CA CYS A 107 9.29 1.55 2.99
C CYS A 107 10.13 2.66 2.31
N MET A 108 9.49 3.71 1.78
CA MET A 108 10.20 4.79 1.08
C MET A 108 10.85 5.80 2.04
N ASP A 109 10.12 6.21 3.08
CA ASP A 109 10.52 7.31 3.98
C ASP A 109 10.92 6.79 5.37
N HIS A 110 11.30 5.50 5.49
CA HIS A 110 11.56 4.81 6.75
C HIS A 110 12.44 5.61 7.72
N LYS A 111 13.61 6.04 7.24
CA LYS A 111 14.60 6.75 8.07
C LYS A 111 14.02 8.04 8.65
N LYS A 112 13.22 8.75 7.86
CA LYS A 112 12.57 9.99 8.28
C LYS A 112 11.48 9.71 9.31
N ALA A 113 10.64 8.70 9.06
CA ALA A 113 9.57 8.30 9.99
C ALA A 113 10.14 7.85 11.35
N VAL A 114 11.23 7.08 11.36
CA VAL A 114 11.91 6.65 12.59
C VAL A 114 12.58 7.83 13.29
N ALA A 115 13.19 8.76 12.55
CA ALA A 115 13.81 9.94 13.15
C ALA A 115 12.78 10.86 13.83
N GLU A 116 11.61 11.06 13.23
CA GLU A 116 10.53 11.89 13.77
C GLU A 116 9.94 11.32 15.07
N VAL A 117 9.78 9.99 15.15
CA VAL A 117 9.19 9.32 16.31
C VAL A 117 10.26 8.89 17.33
N GLY A 118 11.54 8.88 16.94
CA GLY A 118 12.64 8.35 17.75
C GLY A 118 12.82 9.06 19.10
N SER A 119 12.61 10.37 19.16
CA SER A 119 12.66 11.13 20.42
C SER A 119 11.55 10.74 21.38
N GLN A 120 10.33 10.53 20.87
CA GLN A 120 9.18 10.08 21.64
C GLN A 120 9.35 8.64 22.11
N ALA A 121 9.86 7.77 21.23
CA ALA A 121 10.20 6.38 21.56
C ALA A 121 11.29 6.32 22.65
N GLY A 122 12.31 7.16 22.55
CA GLY A 122 13.35 7.30 23.56
C GLY A 122 12.77 7.74 24.91
N LEU A 123 11.88 8.72 24.93
CA LEU A 123 11.22 9.18 26.15
C LEU A 123 10.31 8.09 26.76
N LEU A 124 9.60 7.33 25.92
CA LEU A 124 8.78 6.21 26.37
C LEU A 124 9.64 5.10 27.00
N ILE A 125 10.79 4.78 26.40
CA ILE A 125 11.70 3.74 26.89
C ILE A 125 12.44 4.22 28.14
N PHE A 126 13.05 5.39 28.16
CA PHE A 126 13.89 5.83 29.26
C PHE A 126 13.13 6.58 30.37
N GLY A 127 11.93 7.08 30.07
CA GLY A 127 11.08 7.83 31.00
C GLY A 127 10.84 7.11 32.33
N PRO A 128 10.47 5.81 32.36
CA PRO A 128 10.26 5.08 33.61
C PRO A 128 11.51 5.02 34.51
N VAL A 129 12.71 4.86 33.95
CA VAL A 129 13.96 4.89 34.72
C VAL A 129 14.23 6.29 35.28
N ILE A 130 14.00 7.33 34.48
CA ILE A 130 14.13 8.73 34.94
C ILE A 130 13.16 9.01 36.09
N LEU A 131 11.89 8.57 35.97
CA LEU A 131 10.90 8.69 37.04
C LEU A 131 11.31 7.91 38.30
N GLY A 132 11.89 6.71 38.15
CA GLY A 132 12.46 5.95 39.26
C GLY A 132 13.62 6.67 39.96
N ALA A 133 14.47 7.37 39.20
CA ALA A 133 15.53 8.20 39.79
C ALA A 133 14.95 9.42 40.53
N PHE A 134 13.92 10.07 40.00
CA PHE A 134 13.24 11.16 40.69
C PHE A 134 12.54 10.70 41.97
N ASP A 135 11.93 9.52 41.97
CA ASP A 135 11.34 8.92 43.18
C ASP A 135 12.37 8.76 44.31
N LEU A 136 13.60 8.32 43.97
CA LEU A 136 14.68 8.22 44.95
C LEU A 136 15.18 9.59 45.43
N LEU A 137 15.33 10.57 44.53
CA LEU A 137 15.85 11.89 44.86
C LEU A 137 14.86 12.75 45.67
N MET A 138 13.57 12.65 45.36
CA MET A 138 12.51 13.45 45.98
C MET A 138 11.76 12.70 47.11
N GLY A 139 12.07 11.42 47.32
CA GLY A 139 11.40 10.59 48.33
C GLY A 139 9.93 10.29 47.99
N THR A 140 9.55 10.38 46.71
CA THR A 140 8.19 10.08 46.24
C THR A 140 8.01 8.57 46.03
N ARG A 141 6.75 8.12 45.98
CA ARG A 141 6.37 6.69 45.88
C ARG A 141 5.62 6.36 44.59
N PHE A 142 5.83 7.15 43.53
CA PHE A 142 5.05 7.05 42.31
C PHE A 142 5.21 5.69 41.62
N MET A 143 6.45 5.27 41.39
CA MET A 143 6.80 4.01 40.72
C MET A 143 6.31 2.79 41.51
N THR A 144 6.39 2.84 42.83
CA THR A 144 5.88 1.76 43.70
C THR A 144 4.36 1.61 43.61
N ILE A 145 3.60 2.72 43.59
CA ILE A 145 2.13 2.70 43.43
C ILE A 145 1.75 2.15 42.05
N LEU A 146 2.46 2.59 41.02
CA LEU A 146 2.25 2.15 39.64
C LEU A 146 2.56 0.65 39.47
N TRP A 147 3.65 0.16 40.06
CA TRP A 147 4.02 -1.25 40.05
C TRP A 147 3.02 -2.14 40.78
N GLU A 148 2.50 -1.69 41.92
CA GLU A 148 1.52 -2.45 42.68
C GLU A 148 0.25 -2.71 41.85
N SER A 149 -0.19 -1.73 41.08
CA SER A 149 -1.34 -1.89 40.19
C SER A 149 -1.03 -2.86 39.03
N LEU A 150 0.15 -2.74 38.41
CA LEU A 150 0.56 -3.58 37.28
C LEU A 150 0.81 -5.04 37.68
N SER A 151 1.43 -5.27 38.84
CA SER A 151 1.77 -6.60 39.35
C SER A 151 0.53 -7.46 39.68
N ARG A 152 -0.65 -6.83 39.86
CA ARG A 152 -1.93 -7.52 40.09
C ARG A 152 -2.63 -7.95 38.80
N ILE A 153 -2.30 -7.36 37.64
CA ILE A 153 -2.94 -7.67 36.36
C ILE A 153 -2.80 -9.16 35.95
N PRO A 154 -1.64 -9.81 36.10
CA PRO A 154 -1.48 -11.19 35.68
C PRO A 154 -1.85 -12.21 36.77
N ALA A 155 -2.29 -11.77 37.95
CA ALA A 155 -2.71 -12.65 39.05
C ALA A 155 -3.87 -13.61 38.68
N PRO A 156 -4.88 -13.22 37.89
CA PRO A 156 -5.93 -14.14 37.43
C PRO A 156 -5.41 -15.26 36.51
N ALA A 157 -4.24 -15.07 35.89
CA ALA A 157 -3.58 -16.07 35.05
C ALA A 157 -2.56 -16.93 35.84
N GLY A 158 -2.49 -16.79 37.16
CA GLY A 158 -1.63 -17.58 38.05
C GLY A 158 -0.17 -17.13 38.11
N PHE A 159 0.21 -16.07 37.37
CA PHE A 159 1.58 -15.55 37.39
C PHE A 159 1.82 -14.67 38.62
N HIS A 160 2.82 -15.03 39.42
CA HIS A 160 3.26 -14.25 40.57
C HIS A 160 4.49 -13.44 40.18
N ILE A 161 4.32 -12.12 40.07
CA ILE A 161 5.43 -11.19 39.82
C ILE A 161 6.06 -10.81 41.17
N PRO A 162 7.39 -10.91 41.34
CA PRO A 162 8.06 -10.52 42.58
C PRO A 162 7.83 -9.04 42.87
N TYR A 163 7.57 -8.72 44.15
CA TYR A 163 7.39 -7.34 44.57
C TYR A 163 8.74 -6.62 44.57
N LEU A 164 8.88 -5.64 43.68
CA LEU A 164 10.06 -4.79 43.58
C LEU A 164 9.87 -3.57 44.49
N THR A 165 10.86 -3.29 45.33
CA THR A 165 10.84 -2.13 46.24
C THR A 165 11.72 -0.98 45.75
N ASN A 166 12.70 -1.26 44.88
CA ASN A 166 13.61 -0.25 44.35
C ASN A 166 12.97 0.50 43.16
N PRO A 167 12.71 1.81 43.24
CA PRO A 167 12.06 2.59 42.18
C PRO A 167 12.81 2.57 40.85
N ILE A 168 14.15 2.54 40.86
CA ILE A 168 14.97 2.42 39.63
C ILE A 168 14.78 1.03 39.01
N ALA A 169 14.72 -0.03 39.82
CA ALA A 169 14.52 -1.38 39.31
C ALA A 169 13.13 -1.55 38.67
N ILE A 170 12.09 -0.95 39.29
CA ILE A 170 10.74 -0.87 38.71
C ILE A 170 10.79 -0.11 37.37
N GLY A 171 11.44 1.06 37.35
CA GLY A 171 11.64 1.84 36.14
C GLY A 171 12.34 1.04 35.04
N GLY A 172 13.43 0.35 35.36
CA GLY A 172 14.15 -0.51 34.43
C GLY A 172 13.29 -1.64 33.87
N CYS A 173 12.44 -2.26 34.68
CA CYS A 173 11.51 -3.30 34.23
C CYS A 173 10.47 -2.75 33.24
N LEU A 174 9.86 -1.60 33.54
CA LEU A 174 8.89 -0.95 32.65
C LEU A 174 9.54 -0.44 31.36
N SER A 175 10.74 0.12 31.46
CA SER A 175 11.56 0.50 30.31
C SER A 175 11.87 -0.68 29.40
N LEU A 176 12.24 -1.83 29.97
CA LEU A 176 12.46 -3.06 29.22
C LEU A 176 11.17 -3.53 28.54
N LEU A 177 10.04 -3.49 29.24
CA LEU A 177 8.73 -3.86 28.69
C LEU A 177 8.39 -2.97 27.47
N PHE A 178 8.53 -1.65 27.60
CA PHE A 178 8.29 -0.73 26.48
C PHE A 178 9.26 -0.94 25.33
N ALA A 179 10.54 -1.19 25.60
CA ALA A 179 11.53 -1.48 24.57
C ALA A 179 11.18 -2.77 23.80
N VAL A 180 10.80 -3.83 24.51
CA VAL A 180 10.36 -5.10 23.89
C VAL A 180 9.09 -4.88 23.07
N PHE A 181 8.10 -4.17 23.60
CA PHE A 181 6.86 -3.89 22.88
C PHE A 181 7.11 -3.10 21.59
N LEU A 182 7.97 -2.07 21.66
CA LEU A 182 8.32 -1.24 20.51
C LEU A 182 9.13 -2.02 19.47
N ALA A 183 10.05 -2.90 19.91
CA ALA A 183 10.78 -3.79 19.03
C ALA A 183 9.86 -4.78 18.30
N VAL A 184 8.93 -5.42 19.03
CA VAL A 184 7.93 -6.32 18.45
C VAL A 184 7.02 -5.57 17.48
N TYR A 185 6.52 -4.40 17.87
CA TYR A 185 5.71 -3.55 17.00
C TYR A 185 6.45 -3.18 15.70
N TYR A 186 7.72 -2.80 15.80
CA TYR A 186 8.57 -2.49 14.66
C TYR A 186 8.75 -3.69 13.71
N LEU A 187 8.98 -4.89 14.26
CA LEU A 187 9.09 -6.11 13.46
C LEU A 187 7.77 -6.45 12.77
N ILE A 188 6.65 -6.37 13.48
CA ILE A 188 5.31 -6.58 12.91
C ILE A 188 5.04 -5.57 11.79
N ALA A 189 5.37 -4.29 11.99
CA ALA A 189 5.22 -3.27 10.96
C ALA A 189 6.00 -3.62 9.69
N TRP A 190 7.24 -4.10 9.80
CA TRP A 190 8.02 -4.55 8.64
C TRP A 190 7.42 -5.78 7.96
N VAL A 191 7.05 -6.80 8.73
CA VAL A 191 6.45 -8.04 8.21
C VAL A 191 5.15 -7.76 7.44
N LEU A 192 4.35 -6.81 7.92
CA LEU A 192 3.09 -6.44 7.28
C LEU A 192 3.29 -5.50 6.09
N THR A 193 4.17 -4.50 6.21
CA THR A 193 4.31 -3.47 5.17
C THR A 193 5.11 -3.94 3.97
N VAL A 194 6.17 -4.74 4.12
CA VAL A 194 7.02 -5.17 2.99
C VAL A 194 6.24 -5.92 1.92
N PRO A 195 5.43 -6.95 2.23
CA PRO A 195 4.64 -7.64 1.23
C PRO A 195 3.69 -6.69 0.48
N ALA A 196 3.02 -5.80 1.21
CA ALA A 196 2.12 -4.83 0.60
C ALA A 196 2.85 -3.84 -0.33
N ALA A 197 4.04 -3.37 0.07
CA ALA A 197 4.85 -2.47 -0.74
C ALA A 197 5.38 -3.19 -1.98
N PHE A 198 5.75 -4.46 -1.83
CA PHE A 198 6.15 -5.31 -2.94
C PHE A 198 5.01 -5.50 -3.95
N PHE A 199 3.79 -5.81 -3.50
CA PHE A 199 2.62 -5.88 -4.38
C PHE A 199 2.35 -4.55 -5.08
N SER A 200 2.44 -3.42 -4.37
CA SER A 200 2.32 -2.10 -4.98
C SER A 200 3.42 -1.83 -6.01
N ALA A 201 4.66 -2.27 -5.75
CA ALA A 201 5.76 -2.13 -6.69
C ALA A 201 5.53 -2.99 -7.94
N VAL A 202 5.06 -4.23 -7.79
CA VAL A 202 4.66 -5.11 -8.90
C VAL A 202 3.54 -4.47 -9.72
N LEU A 203 2.54 -3.88 -9.07
CA LEU A 203 1.43 -3.20 -9.73
C LEU A 203 1.90 -2.02 -10.59
N VAL A 204 2.94 -1.31 -10.16
CA VAL A 204 3.59 -0.24 -10.94
C VAL A 204 4.52 -0.80 -12.02
N LEU A 205 5.29 -1.84 -11.70
CA LEU A 205 6.25 -2.45 -12.62
C LEU A 205 5.59 -3.14 -13.79
N LEU A 206 4.42 -3.75 -13.60
CA LEU A 206 3.72 -4.50 -14.65
C LEU A 206 3.40 -3.63 -15.88
N PRO A 207 2.72 -2.48 -15.78
CA PRO A 207 2.46 -1.62 -16.94
C PRO A 207 3.75 -1.05 -17.55
N VAL A 208 4.78 -0.75 -16.74
CA VAL A 208 6.09 -0.28 -17.23
C VAL A 208 6.81 -1.37 -18.02
N ALA A 209 6.77 -2.62 -17.54
CA ALA A 209 7.36 -3.77 -18.21
C ALA A 209 6.64 -4.08 -19.51
N VAL A 210 5.30 -4.01 -19.53
CA VAL A 210 4.50 -4.14 -20.75
C VAL A 210 4.85 -3.03 -21.74
N ALA A 211 4.97 -1.77 -21.30
CA ALA A 211 5.32 -0.66 -22.18
C ALA A 211 6.73 -0.82 -22.80
N ARG A 212 7.69 -1.32 -22.00
CA ARG A 212 9.04 -1.67 -22.47
C ARG A 212 9.00 -2.82 -23.47
N MET A 213 8.22 -3.86 -23.20
CA MET A 213 8.05 -5.02 -24.09
C MET A 213 7.45 -4.59 -25.44
N VAL A 214 6.41 -3.77 -25.42
CA VAL A 214 5.78 -3.21 -26.61
C VAL A 214 6.79 -2.40 -27.44
N HIS A 215 7.61 -1.58 -26.77
CA HIS A 215 8.65 -0.82 -27.43
C HIS A 215 9.76 -1.70 -28.03
N THR A 216 10.12 -2.82 -27.39
CA THR A 216 11.08 -3.78 -27.98
C THR A 216 10.51 -4.53 -29.20
N VAL A 217 9.21 -4.84 -29.21
CA VAL A 217 8.57 -5.54 -30.34
C VAL A 217 8.36 -4.60 -31.53
N ALA A 218 7.98 -3.34 -31.29
CA ALA A 218 7.71 -2.37 -32.34
C ALA A 218 8.20 -0.94 -31.96
N PRO A 219 9.49 -0.63 -32.10
CA PRO A 219 10.08 0.63 -31.63
C PRO A 219 9.60 1.88 -32.37
N ARG A 220 9.09 1.73 -33.60
CA ARG A 220 8.57 2.84 -34.42
C ARG A 220 7.05 3.03 -34.36
N LYS A 221 6.30 2.02 -33.90
CA LYS A 221 4.84 2.03 -33.82
C LYS A 221 4.38 1.24 -32.60
N ALA A 222 4.37 1.89 -31.43
CA ALA A 222 4.01 1.25 -30.17
C ALA A 222 2.62 0.58 -30.20
N PHE A 223 1.64 1.18 -30.90
CA PHE A 223 0.30 0.60 -31.01
C PHE A 223 0.27 -0.74 -31.78
N VAL A 224 1.15 -0.92 -32.77
CA VAL A 224 1.33 -2.22 -33.46
C VAL A 224 1.90 -3.26 -32.50
N GLY A 225 2.92 -2.88 -31.70
CA GLY A 225 3.47 -3.78 -30.68
C GLY A 225 2.44 -4.18 -29.62
N PHE A 226 1.59 -3.23 -29.20
CA PHE A 226 0.49 -3.49 -28.28
C PHE A 226 -0.53 -4.48 -28.86
N THR A 227 -0.99 -4.26 -30.09
CA THR A 227 -1.96 -5.15 -30.74
C THR A 227 -1.39 -6.56 -30.97
N LEU A 228 -0.09 -6.70 -31.26
CA LEU A 228 0.61 -8.00 -31.31
C LEU A 228 0.61 -8.71 -29.95
N VAL A 229 0.94 -8.01 -28.86
CA VAL A 229 0.93 -8.59 -27.51
C VAL A 229 -0.49 -9.02 -27.13
N LEU A 230 -1.48 -8.15 -27.36
CA LEU A 230 -2.90 -8.42 -27.08
C LEU A 230 -3.42 -9.62 -27.88
N PHE A 231 -3.09 -9.68 -29.18
CA PHE A 231 -3.48 -10.80 -30.05
C PHE A 231 -2.89 -12.11 -29.56
N THR A 232 -1.61 -12.11 -29.17
CA THR A 232 -0.92 -13.29 -28.63
C THR A 232 -1.60 -13.79 -27.35
N ILE A 233 -1.84 -12.89 -26.39
CA ILE A 233 -2.51 -13.21 -25.12
C ILE A 233 -3.92 -13.72 -25.39
N ALA A 234 -4.69 -13.05 -26.25
CA ALA A 234 -6.05 -13.44 -26.57
C ALA A 234 -6.09 -14.84 -27.21
N THR A 235 -5.15 -15.14 -28.12
CA THR A 235 -5.05 -16.44 -28.79
C THR A 235 -4.68 -17.54 -27.82
N LEU A 236 -3.68 -17.33 -26.96
CA LEU A 236 -3.30 -18.30 -25.93
C LEU A 236 -4.47 -18.57 -24.97
N CYS A 237 -5.15 -17.54 -24.49
CA CYS A 237 -6.33 -17.70 -23.63
C CYS A 237 -7.46 -18.45 -24.34
N LEU A 238 -7.68 -18.21 -25.63
CA LEU A 238 -8.73 -18.90 -26.41
C LEU A 238 -8.42 -20.38 -26.62
N VAL A 239 -7.14 -20.75 -26.74
CA VAL A 239 -6.70 -22.16 -26.85
C VAL A 239 -6.87 -22.90 -25.52
N TRP A 240 -6.71 -22.21 -24.39
CA TRP A 240 -6.82 -22.79 -23.05
C TRP A 240 -8.26 -22.86 -22.49
N LEU A 241 -9.18 -22.03 -23.01
CA LEU A 241 -10.60 -22.01 -22.64
C LEU A 241 -11.42 -23.00 -23.47
#